data_AF-A0A832CNN9-F1
#
_entry.id   AF-A0A832CNN9-F1
#
_cell.length_a   1.000
_cell.length_b   1.000
_cell.length_c   1.000
_cell.angle_alpha   90.00
_cell.angle_beta   90.00
_cell.angle_gamma   90.00
#
_symmetry.space_group_name_H-M   'P 1'
#
loop_
_entity.id
_entity.type
_entity.pdbx_description
1 polymer ?
#
loop_
_entity_poly.entity_id
_entity_poly.type
_entity_poly.pdbx_seq_one_letter_code
_entity_poly.pdbx_strand_id
1 'polypeptide(L)'
;MHWQRRKFLAGVGKGMILASVGAAAASDLGLAHAWAEEGSDELPLGRWEPLANLMVETPLERLLPTLVEKIQAGTTLDELVAAAAMANARKFGGEDYIGFHTLMALAPAWHMARELKGPQAALPVLKVLYRNTARLQETGGRSGEVLHPIEPAVLANDRRPTDVLRQQVRQQDVAAAEATYAALATRTSSEDAFEHLLHLVEDQVEVHRTVLPYRAWALLDLVGREHAHTMLRQSVRYCVRAERGNNGEARRMLETLFDRYRLEAWQPGQRDPGDAWVEGTAVSLIVDAPAA
;
A
#
# COMPACT_ATOMS: atom_id res chain seq x y z
N MET A 1 19.64 17.60 -15.60
CA MET A 1 20.97 17.75 -14.97
C MET A 1 21.13 19.19 -14.49
N HIS A 2 20.93 19.44 -13.18
CA HIS A 2 21.48 20.55 -12.37
C HIS A 2 20.93 20.39 -10.93
N TRP A 3 21.27 19.24 -10.33
CA TRP A 3 21.10 18.97 -8.90
C TRP A 3 22.01 19.94 -8.13
N GLN A 4 21.42 20.97 -7.52
CA GLN A 4 22.20 22.09 -6.99
C GLN A 4 23.10 21.63 -5.83
N ARG A 5 24.42 21.76 -6.03
CA ARG A 5 25.50 21.38 -5.10
C ARG A 5 25.26 21.80 -3.64
N ARG A 6 24.51 22.89 -3.38
CA ARG A 6 24.14 23.32 -2.03
C ARG A 6 23.25 22.32 -1.30
N LYS A 7 22.30 21.67 -1.99
CA LYS A 7 21.43 20.64 -1.37
C LYS A 7 22.19 19.35 -1.10
N PHE A 8 23.13 18.97 -1.98
CA PHE A 8 24.02 17.84 -1.74
C PHE A 8 24.94 18.08 -0.54
N LEU A 9 25.60 19.25 -0.47
CA LEU A 9 26.48 19.59 0.66
C LEU A 9 25.70 19.74 1.97
N ALA A 10 24.48 20.25 1.94
CA ALA A 10 23.59 20.26 3.10
C ALA A 10 23.22 18.84 3.56
N GLY A 11 23.00 17.90 2.63
CA GLY A 11 22.75 16.49 2.95
C GLY A 11 23.95 15.79 3.59
N VAL A 12 25.15 16.00 3.03
CA VAL A 12 26.40 15.43 3.56
C VAL A 12 26.74 16.01 4.94
N GLY A 13 26.60 17.33 5.12
CA GLY A 13 26.84 17.98 6.42
C GLY A 13 25.93 17.47 7.53
N LYS A 14 24.65 17.20 7.22
CA LYS A 14 23.67 16.67 8.19
C LYS A 14 23.95 15.22 8.60
N GLY A 15 24.30 14.37 7.63
CA GLY A 15 24.67 12.97 7.92
C GLY A 15 25.94 12.86 8.77
N MET A 16 26.90 13.77 8.54
CA MET A 16 28.16 13.78 9.28
C MET A 16 27.99 14.24 10.74
N ILE A 17 27.06 15.17 11.01
CA ILE A 17 26.73 15.59 12.39
C ILE A 17 26.03 14.44 13.15
N LEU A 18 25.03 13.80 12.52
CA LEU A 18 24.32 12.68 13.15
C LEU A 18 25.25 11.50 13.46
N ALA A 19 26.21 11.23 12.58
CA ALA A 19 27.21 10.17 12.75
C ALA A 19 28.29 10.49 13.79
N SER A 20 28.55 11.77 14.11
CA SER A 20 29.65 12.17 14.98
C SER A 20 29.25 12.43 16.43
N VAL A 21 28.06 12.99 16.70
CA VAL A 21 27.55 13.20 18.07
C VAL A 21 26.47 12.20 18.47
N GLY A 22 25.95 11.42 17.52
CA GLY A 22 24.83 10.51 17.74
C GLY A 22 23.47 11.22 17.74
N ALA A 23 22.42 10.49 17.38
CA ALA A 23 21.08 11.06 17.19
C ALA A 23 20.50 11.70 18.48
N ALA A 24 20.79 11.13 19.64
CA ALA A 24 20.31 11.63 20.93
C ALA A 24 20.94 12.99 21.28
N ALA A 25 22.27 13.11 21.25
CA ALA A 25 22.94 14.37 21.58
C ALA A 25 22.70 15.47 20.52
N ALA A 26 22.53 15.10 19.25
CA ALA A 26 22.15 16.04 18.19
C ALA A 26 20.75 16.64 18.42
N SER A 27 19.84 15.87 19.00
CA SER A 27 18.50 16.31 19.40
C SER A 27 18.55 17.26 20.59
N ASP A 28 19.30 16.90 21.64
CA ASP A 28 19.40 17.69 22.88
C ASP A 28 20.08 19.06 22.67
N LEU A 29 20.99 19.16 21.71
CA LEU A 29 21.69 20.41 21.35
C LEU A 29 20.89 21.29 20.38
N GLY A 30 19.67 20.90 19.98
CA GLY A 30 18.83 21.66 19.06
C GLY A 30 19.38 21.73 17.63
N LEU A 31 20.35 20.89 17.27
CA LEU A 31 20.96 20.86 15.93
C LEU A 31 20.10 20.07 14.93
N ALA A 32 19.15 19.27 15.42
CA ALA A 32 18.14 18.57 14.63
C ALA A 32 16.86 19.39 14.36
N HIS A 33 16.73 20.61 14.93
CA HIS A 33 15.47 21.39 14.95
C HIS A 33 14.98 21.99 13.63
N ALA A 34 15.56 21.66 12.47
CA ALA A 34 14.99 22.12 11.21
C ALA A 34 13.68 21.39 10.81
N TRP A 35 13.28 20.31 11.51
CA TRP A 35 12.05 19.54 11.27
C TRP A 35 11.14 19.39 12.49
N ALA A 36 11.22 20.33 13.44
CA ALA A 36 10.22 20.42 14.51
C ALA A 36 9.18 21.48 14.13
N GLU A 37 8.30 21.16 13.18
CA GLU A 37 6.94 21.71 13.27
C GLU A 37 6.25 20.96 14.43
N GLU A 38 5.52 21.70 15.26
CA GLU A 38 4.68 21.18 16.34
C GLU A 38 4.02 19.87 15.93
N GLY A 39 4.21 18.81 16.72
CA GLY A 39 3.80 17.45 16.39
C GLY A 39 2.33 17.39 16.01
N SER A 40 2.05 17.44 14.72
CA SER A 40 0.73 17.16 14.19
C SER A 40 0.50 15.66 14.32
N ASP A 41 -0.68 15.25 14.79
CA ASP A 41 -1.15 13.86 14.72
C ASP A 41 -1.32 13.35 13.26
N GLU A 42 -1.00 14.18 12.27
CA GLU A 42 -1.15 13.89 10.85
C GLU A 42 0.02 13.05 10.32
N LEU A 43 -0.29 12.04 9.51
CA LEU A 43 0.72 11.23 8.85
C LEU A 43 1.38 12.04 7.73
N PRO A 44 2.70 12.32 7.79
CA PRO A 44 3.35 13.12 6.75
C PRO A 44 3.43 12.35 5.43
N LEU A 45 3.04 12.99 4.31
CA LEU A 45 3.22 12.40 2.97
C LEU A 45 4.57 12.78 2.34
N GLY A 46 5.38 13.58 3.04
CA GLY A 46 6.70 14.00 2.59
C GLY A 46 6.62 14.84 1.30
N ARG A 47 7.37 14.44 0.27
CA ARG A 47 7.42 15.19 -1.01
C ARG A 47 6.09 15.20 -1.77
N TRP A 48 5.15 14.32 -1.40
CA TRP A 48 3.86 14.16 -2.08
C TRP A 48 2.78 15.13 -1.58
N GLU A 49 2.99 15.73 -0.40
CA GLU A 49 2.03 16.64 0.25
C GLU A 49 1.50 17.74 -0.70
N PRO A 50 2.34 18.46 -1.48
CA PRO A 50 1.84 19.55 -2.31
C PRO A 50 0.90 19.10 -3.43
N LEU A 51 1.15 17.94 -4.05
CA LEU A 51 0.30 17.40 -5.10
C LEU A 51 -0.96 16.74 -4.52
N ALA A 52 -0.83 16.08 -3.36
CA ALA A 52 -1.97 15.54 -2.62
C ALA A 52 -2.95 16.66 -2.25
N ASN A 53 -2.45 17.76 -1.65
CA ASN A 53 -3.27 18.91 -1.27
C ASN A 53 -3.86 19.60 -2.50
N LEU A 54 -3.07 19.80 -3.57
CA LEU A 54 -3.60 20.35 -4.83
C LEU A 54 -4.82 19.56 -5.31
N MET A 55 -4.75 18.23 -5.33
CA MET A 55 -5.86 17.39 -5.78
C MET A 55 -7.06 17.53 -4.85
N VAL A 56 -6.86 17.41 -3.53
CA VAL A 56 -7.96 17.46 -2.56
C VAL A 56 -8.64 18.83 -2.51
N GLU A 57 -7.88 19.92 -2.62
CA GLU A 57 -8.35 21.30 -2.47
C GLU A 57 -8.90 21.90 -3.77
N THR A 58 -8.53 21.36 -4.93
CA THR A 58 -9.05 21.86 -6.23
C THR A 58 -10.52 21.44 -6.39
N PRO A 59 -11.46 22.37 -6.63
CA PRO A 59 -12.86 22.03 -6.94
C PRO A 59 -12.94 21.01 -8.08
N LEU A 60 -13.78 19.99 -7.93
CA LEU A 60 -13.76 18.81 -8.81
C LEU A 60 -13.95 19.16 -10.29
N GLU A 61 -14.78 20.17 -10.61
CA GLU A 61 -15.01 20.67 -11.96
C GLU A 61 -13.78 21.33 -12.61
N ARG A 62 -12.81 21.74 -11.79
CA ARG A 62 -11.54 22.33 -12.23
C ARG A 62 -10.37 21.36 -12.15
N LEU A 63 -10.55 20.18 -11.57
CA LEU A 63 -9.46 19.24 -11.31
C LEU A 63 -8.71 18.83 -12.59
N LEU A 64 -9.42 18.36 -13.62
CA LEU A 64 -8.77 17.90 -14.85
C LEU A 64 -7.99 19.02 -15.57
N PRO A 65 -8.55 20.23 -15.79
CA PRO A 65 -7.77 21.36 -16.28
C PRO A 65 -6.50 21.64 -15.46
N THR A 66 -6.61 21.71 -14.14
CA THR A 66 -5.47 21.97 -13.24
C THR A 66 -4.39 20.89 -13.35
N LEU A 67 -4.78 19.60 -13.42
CA LEU A 67 -3.83 18.50 -13.58
C LEU A 67 -3.13 18.52 -14.94
N VAL A 68 -3.85 18.87 -16.01
CA VAL A 68 -3.25 19.05 -17.34
C VAL A 68 -2.25 20.21 -17.36
N GLU A 69 -2.56 21.33 -16.71
CA GLU A 69 -1.63 22.45 -16.55
C GLU A 69 -0.36 22.03 -15.80
N LYS A 70 -0.49 21.22 -14.73
CA LYS A 70 0.68 20.66 -14.02
C LYS A 70 1.53 19.76 -14.91
N ILE A 71 0.90 18.91 -15.71
CA ILE A 71 1.61 18.04 -16.67
C ILE A 71 2.37 18.89 -17.70
N GLN A 72 1.73 19.92 -18.26
CA GLN A 72 2.37 20.85 -19.20
C GLN A 72 3.53 21.63 -18.56
N ALA A 73 3.42 21.93 -17.26
CA ALA A 73 4.47 22.55 -16.47
C ALA A 73 5.60 21.59 -16.03
N GLY A 74 5.51 20.31 -16.39
CA GLY A 74 6.56 19.31 -16.18
C GLY A 74 6.33 18.32 -15.04
N THR A 75 5.17 18.35 -14.36
CA THR A 75 4.80 17.28 -13.41
C THR A 75 4.53 15.99 -14.16
N THR A 76 5.17 14.91 -13.73
CA THR A 76 5.03 13.59 -14.35
C THR A 76 3.75 12.87 -13.91
N LEU A 77 3.28 11.91 -14.73
CA LEU A 77 2.17 11.03 -14.32
C LEU A 77 2.54 10.20 -13.08
N ASP A 78 3.81 9.81 -12.95
CA ASP A 78 4.36 9.08 -11.81
C ASP A 78 4.16 9.87 -10.51
N GLU A 79 4.50 11.16 -10.51
CA GLU A 79 4.34 12.05 -9.34
C GLU A 79 2.86 12.23 -8.97
N LEU A 80 1.96 12.38 -9.96
CA LEU A 80 0.53 12.51 -9.70
C LEU A 80 -0.07 11.22 -9.12
N VAL A 81 0.30 10.07 -9.68
CA VAL A 81 -0.15 8.76 -9.21
C VAL A 81 0.35 8.49 -7.80
N ALA A 82 1.63 8.76 -7.53
CA ALA A 82 2.22 8.61 -6.20
C ALA A 82 1.53 9.48 -5.15
N ALA A 83 1.28 10.75 -5.47
CA ALA A 83 0.59 11.66 -4.56
C ALA A 83 -0.86 11.24 -4.28
N ALA A 84 -1.59 10.77 -5.30
CA ALA A 84 -2.95 10.28 -5.13
C ALA A 84 -3.01 8.99 -4.30
N ALA A 85 -2.05 8.08 -4.51
CA ALA A 85 -1.92 6.86 -3.72
C ALA A 85 -1.71 7.18 -2.22
N MET A 86 -0.81 8.11 -1.92
CA MET A 86 -0.50 8.54 -0.55
C MET A 86 -1.67 9.26 0.12
N ALA A 87 -2.33 10.19 -0.59
CA ALA A 87 -3.53 10.86 -0.09
C ALA A 87 -4.66 9.87 0.23
N ASN A 88 -4.88 8.90 -0.67
CA ASN A 88 -5.90 7.86 -0.49
C ASN A 88 -5.58 6.95 0.70
N ALA A 89 -4.32 6.49 0.81
CA ALA A 89 -3.89 5.67 1.93
C ALA A 89 -4.12 6.41 3.26
N ARG A 90 -3.65 7.66 3.37
CA ARG A 90 -3.82 8.50 4.57
C ARG A 90 -5.29 8.68 4.93
N LYS A 91 -6.12 9.02 3.94
CA LYS A 91 -7.54 9.28 4.12
C LYS A 91 -8.33 8.04 4.55
N PHE A 92 -8.20 6.93 3.82
CA PHE A 92 -9.13 5.81 3.95
C PHE A 92 -8.58 4.63 4.72
N GLY A 93 -7.25 4.47 4.83
CA GLY A 93 -6.64 3.34 5.51
C GLY A 93 -7.15 1.98 5.04
N GLY A 94 -7.59 1.88 3.78
CA GLY A 94 -8.14 0.64 3.21
C GLY A 94 -9.56 0.31 3.66
N GLU A 95 -10.29 1.22 4.31
CA GLU A 95 -11.63 0.92 4.82
C GLU A 95 -12.77 1.41 3.93
N ASP A 96 -12.56 2.46 3.13
CA ASP A 96 -13.60 2.95 2.24
C ASP A 96 -13.69 2.13 0.95
N TYR A 97 -14.86 1.53 0.68
CA TYR A 97 -15.06 0.65 -0.48
C TYR A 97 -14.69 1.32 -1.79
N ILE A 98 -15.18 2.53 -2.04
CA ILE A 98 -14.87 3.27 -3.27
C ILE A 98 -13.41 3.73 -3.25
N GLY A 99 -12.94 4.19 -2.10
CA GLY A 99 -11.58 4.67 -1.85
C GLY A 99 -10.53 3.65 -2.25
N PHE A 100 -10.57 2.44 -1.68
CA PHE A 100 -9.59 1.42 -2.02
C PHE A 100 -9.69 0.96 -3.48
N HIS A 101 -10.87 0.99 -4.11
CA HIS A 101 -11.01 0.69 -5.53
C HIS A 101 -10.29 1.71 -6.41
N THR A 102 -10.40 3.00 -6.06
CA THR A 102 -9.69 4.04 -6.80
C THR A 102 -8.17 3.90 -6.62
N LEU A 103 -7.69 3.52 -5.43
CA LEU A 103 -6.27 3.21 -5.21
C LEU A 103 -5.81 1.99 -6.03
N MET A 104 -6.58 0.90 -6.01
CA MET A 104 -6.27 -0.31 -6.78
C MET A 104 -6.27 -0.07 -8.30
N ALA A 105 -6.99 0.95 -8.77
CA ALA A 105 -7.02 1.34 -10.18
C ALA A 105 -5.82 2.19 -10.62
N LEU A 106 -5.05 2.77 -9.69
CA LEU A 106 -3.91 3.66 -10.00
C LEU A 106 -2.81 2.95 -10.78
N ALA A 107 -2.32 1.80 -10.29
CA ALA A 107 -1.25 1.07 -10.96
C ALA A 107 -1.66 0.58 -12.37
N PRO A 108 -2.83 -0.06 -12.57
CA PRO A 108 -3.32 -0.40 -13.92
C PRO A 108 -3.43 0.81 -14.85
N ALA A 109 -3.95 1.94 -14.35
CA ALA A 109 -4.08 3.15 -15.15
C ALA A 109 -2.71 3.71 -15.57
N TRP A 110 -1.75 3.69 -14.65
CA TRP A 110 -0.37 4.07 -14.92
C TRP A 110 0.28 3.16 -15.97
N HIS A 111 0.13 1.83 -15.86
CA HIS A 111 0.63 0.90 -16.88
C HIS A 111 -0.02 1.15 -18.25
N MET A 112 -1.36 1.29 -18.30
CA MET A 112 -2.05 1.61 -19.55
C MET A 112 -1.53 2.91 -20.17
N ALA A 113 -1.27 3.94 -19.37
CA ALA A 113 -0.74 5.20 -19.87
C ALA A 113 0.63 5.07 -20.56
N ARG A 114 1.45 4.11 -20.13
CA ARG A 114 2.78 3.85 -20.70
C ARG A 114 2.75 3.06 -22.00
N GLU A 115 1.72 2.25 -22.20
CA GLU A 115 1.50 1.50 -23.45
C GLU A 115 0.87 2.37 -24.56
N LEU A 116 0.22 3.47 -24.18
CA LEU A 116 -0.43 4.40 -25.10
C LEU A 116 0.56 5.44 -25.66
N LYS A 117 0.27 5.92 -26.88
CA LYS A 117 1.06 6.96 -27.55
C LYS A 117 0.27 8.25 -27.72
N GLY A 118 0.99 9.37 -27.79
CA GLY A 118 0.43 10.68 -28.13
C GLY A 118 -0.40 11.32 -27.01
N PRO A 119 -1.24 12.33 -27.33
CA PRO A 119 -1.88 13.18 -26.33
C PRO A 119 -2.91 12.44 -25.44
N GLN A 120 -3.35 11.25 -25.86
CA GLN A 120 -4.32 10.45 -25.11
C GLN A 120 -3.67 9.56 -24.04
N ALA A 121 -2.34 9.46 -24.02
CA ALA A 121 -1.62 8.58 -23.08
C ALA A 121 -1.93 8.88 -21.61
N ALA A 122 -2.18 10.15 -21.26
CA ALA A 122 -2.50 10.53 -19.88
C ALA A 122 -3.94 10.19 -19.44
N LEU A 123 -4.85 9.88 -20.38
CA LEU A 123 -6.28 9.73 -20.07
C LEU A 123 -6.61 8.64 -19.04
N PRO A 124 -5.98 7.44 -19.05
CA PRO A 124 -6.23 6.43 -18.03
C PRO A 124 -5.93 6.95 -16.62
N VAL A 125 -4.78 7.61 -16.44
CA VAL A 125 -4.36 8.19 -15.16
C VAL A 125 -5.31 9.32 -14.76
N LEU A 126 -5.56 10.28 -15.64
CA LEU A 126 -6.45 11.42 -15.36
C LEU A 126 -7.85 10.98 -14.92
N LYS A 127 -8.41 9.93 -15.56
CA LYS A 127 -9.70 9.35 -15.16
C LYS A 127 -9.67 8.79 -13.73
N VAL A 128 -8.62 8.07 -13.36
CA VAL A 128 -8.51 7.48 -12.01
C VAL A 128 -8.24 8.56 -10.97
N LEU A 129 -7.38 9.53 -11.26
CA LEU A 129 -7.15 10.69 -10.39
C LEU A 129 -8.45 11.44 -10.12
N TYR A 130 -9.27 11.67 -11.14
CA TYR A 130 -10.58 12.28 -10.95
C TYR A 130 -11.48 11.49 -10.00
N ARG A 131 -11.59 10.17 -10.18
CA ARG A 131 -12.42 9.32 -9.30
C ARG A 131 -11.89 9.25 -7.88
N ASN A 132 -10.57 9.19 -7.72
CA ASN A 132 -9.89 9.17 -6.43
C ASN A 132 -10.17 10.47 -5.67
N THR A 133 -9.90 11.60 -6.31
CA THR A 133 -10.13 12.94 -5.74
C THR A 133 -11.61 13.20 -5.46
N ALA A 134 -12.51 12.81 -6.36
CA ALA A 134 -13.95 12.91 -6.12
C ALA A 134 -14.33 12.21 -4.81
N ARG A 135 -13.83 10.97 -4.60
CA ARG A 135 -14.11 10.23 -3.38
C ARG A 135 -13.49 10.88 -2.13
N LEU A 136 -12.27 11.43 -2.24
CA LEU A 136 -11.65 12.20 -1.15
C LEU A 136 -12.55 13.40 -0.77
N GLN A 137 -13.06 14.16 -1.74
CA GLN A 137 -13.89 15.34 -1.51
C GLN A 137 -15.28 15.00 -0.97
N GLU A 138 -15.96 13.99 -1.54
CA GLU A 138 -17.26 13.48 -1.06
C GLU A 138 -17.24 13.07 0.41
N THR A 139 -16.07 12.64 0.90
CA THR A 139 -15.86 12.20 2.29
C THR A 139 -15.24 13.29 3.16
N GLY A 140 -15.29 14.56 2.74
CA GLY A 140 -14.85 15.70 3.54
C GLY A 140 -13.40 16.15 3.31
N GLY A 141 -12.79 15.77 2.18
CA GLY A 141 -11.42 16.16 1.83
C GLY A 141 -10.42 15.65 2.88
N ARG A 142 -9.65 16.56 3.48
CA ARG A 142 -8.65 16.26 4.53
C ARG A 142 -9.26 15.97 5.91
N SER A 143 -10.54 16.25 6.14
CA SER A 143 -11.16 15.92 7.43
C SER A 143 -11.35 14.42 7.59
N GLY A 144 -11.12 13.83 8.78
CA GLY A 144 -11.38 12.41 9.00
C GLY A 144 -10.44 11.47 8.22
N GLU A 145 -9.19 11.88 8.03
CA GLU A 145 -8.11 10.95 7.71
C GLU A 145 -7.93 9.94 8.84
N VAL A 146 -7.63 8.68 8.49
CA VAL A 146 -7.67 7.58 9.47
C VAL A 146 -6.31 6.94 9.73
N LEU A 147 -5.35 7.08 8.82
CA LEU A 147 -3.99 6.64 9.08
C LEU A 147 -3.19 7.78 9.73
N HIS A 148 -2.75 7.54 10.96
CA HIS A 148 -1.90 8.44 11.74
C HIS A 148 -0.51 7.83 11.96
N PRO A 149 0.48 8.60 12.44
CA PRO A 149 1.68 8.02 13.00
C PRO A 149 1.34 6.96 14.05
N ILE A 150 2.11 5.87 14.11
CA ILE A 150 1.86 4.77 15.05
C ILE A 150 3.17 4.34 15.67
N GLU A 151 3.15 4.14 16.99
CA GLU A 151 4.28 3.58 17.71
C GLU A 151 4.38 2.06 17.48
N PRO A 152 5.54 1.54 17.08
CA PRO A 152 5.75 0.11 16.93
C PRO A 152 5.58 -0.65 18.25
N ALA A 153 4.91 -1.80 18.20
CA ALA A 153 4.81 -2.69 19.35
C ALA A 153 6.16 -3.32 19.72
N VAL A 154 6.31 -3.68 21.00
CA VAL A 154 7.42 -4.51 21.46
C VAL A 154 7.12 -5.97 21.13
N LEU A 155 7.88 -6.55 20.20
CA LEU A 155 7.72 -7.94 19.79
C LEU A 155 8.44 -8.87 20.79
N ALA A 156 7.69 -9.80 21.38
CA ALA A 156 8.25 -10.85 22.23
C ALA A 156 9.06 -11.87 21.41
N ASN A 157 10.10 -12.44 22.01
CA ASN A 157 10.97 -13.43 21.35
C ASN A 157 10.44 -14.87 21.42
N ASP A 158 9.36 -15.10 22.17
CA ASP A 158 8.80 -16.43 22.45
C ASP A 158 7.81 -16.92 21.38
N ARG A 159 7.36 -16.03 20.50
CA ARG A 159 6.36 -16.31 19.46
C ARG A 159 6.79 -15.69 18.14
N ARG A 160 6.40 -16.32 17.03
CA ARG A 160 6.59 -15.73 15.70
C ARG A 160 5.70 -14.49 15.59
N PRO A 161 6.24 -13.29 15.30
CA PRO A 161 5.45 -12.06 15.23
C PRO A 161 4.28 -12.13 14.24
N THR A 162 4.43 -12.87 13.15
CA THR A 162 3.37 -13.10 12.16
C THR A 162 2.16 -13.84 12.74
N ASP A 163 2.39 -14.80 13.64
CA ASP A 163 1.30 -15.53 14.31
C ASP A 163 0.54 -14.60 15.26
N VAL A 164 1.27 -13.71 15.96
CA VAL A 164 0.69 -12.68 16.83
C VAL A 164 -0.16 -11.70 16.02
N LEU A 165 0.37 -11.19 14.91
CA LEU A 165 -0.35 -10.30 14.00
C LEU A 165 -1.63 -10.95 13.48
N ARG A 166 -1.55 -12.21 13.01
CA ARG A 166 -2.71 -12.96 12.53
C ARG A 166 -3.77 -13.15 13.62
N GLN A 167 -3.34 -13.46 14.84
CA GLN A 167 -4.25 -13.61 15.97
C GLN A 167 -5.00 -12.30 16.28
N GLN A 168 -4.29 -11.16 16.32
CA GLN A 168 -4.89 -9.85 16.56
C GLN A 168 -5.88 -9.46 15.47
N VAL A 169 -5.56 -9.75 14.20
CA VAL A 169 -6.47 -9.55 13.07
C VAL A 169 -7.75 -10.35 13.26
N ARG A 170 -7.65 -11.64 13.61
CA ARG A 170 -8.81 -12.52 13.88
C ARG A 170 -9.63 -12.06 15.10
N GLN A 171 -8.98 -11.45 16.09
CA GLN A 171 -9.62 -10.85 17.26
C GLN A 171 -10.22 -9.46 16.97
N GLN A 172 -10.06 -8.97 15.74
CA GLN A 172 -10.52 -7.68 15.28
C GLN A 172 -9.90 -6.47 16.01
N ASP A 173 -8.70 -6.65 16.56
CA ASP A 173 -7.98 -5.59 17.27
C ASP A 173 -7.11 -4.78 16.30
N VAL A 174 -7.71 -3.71 15.75
CA VAL A 174 -7.04 -2.82 14.77
C VAL A 174 -5.77 -2.20 15.36
N ALA A 175 -5.84 -1.69 16.59
CA ALA A 175 -4.72 -0.97 17.19
C ALA A 175 -3.53 -1.89 17.44
N ALA A 176 -3.77 -3.07 18.01
CA ALA A 176 -2.71 -4.04 18.26
C ALA A 176 -2.12 -4.61 16.96
N ALA A 177 -2.97 -4.87 15.95
CA ALA A 177 -2.52 -5.35 14.65
C ALA A 177 -1.66 -4.31 13.91
N GLU A 178 -2.09 -3.04 13.85
CA GLU A 178 -1.29 -1.98 13.23
C GLU A 178 0.04 -1.79 13.96
N ALA A 179 0.07 -1.79 15.30
CA ALA A 179 1.30 -1.61 16.08
C ALA A 179 2.28 -2.79 15.89
N THR A 180 1.76 -4.03 15.83
CA THR A 180 2.56 -5.23 15.56
C THR A 180 3.11 -5.22 14.14
N TYR A 181 2.31 -4.81 13.16
CA TYR A 181 2.76 -4.64 11.78
C TYR A 181 3.82 -3.54 11.67
N ALA A 182 3.65 -2.41 12.36
CA ALA A 182 4.65 -1.34 12.40
C ALA A 182 6.00 -1.82 12.95
N ALA A 183 5.99 -2.68 13.97
CA ALA A 183 7.20 -3.28 14.51
C ALA A 183 7.88 -4.24 13.54
N LEU A 184 7.11 -5.02 12.79
CA LEU A 184 7.63 -5.87 11.73
C LEU A 184 8.28 -5.02 10.63
N ALA A 185 7.52 -4.06 10.08
CA ALA A 185 7.97 -3.18 9.00
C ALA A 185 9.21 -2.33 9.36
N THR A 186 9.40 -2.00 10.64
CA THR A 186 10.57 -1.23 11.11
C THR A 186 11.82 -2.10 11.30
N ARG A 187 11.66 -3.40 11.53
CA ARG A 187 12.77 -4.33 11.84
C ARG A 187 13.28 -5.09 10.62
N THR A 188 12.55 -5.06 9.51
CA THR A 188 12.81 -5.89 8.33
C THR A 188 12.86 -5.06 7.06
N SER A 189 13.15 -5.69 5.92
CA SER A 189 13.01 -5.03 4.62
C SER A 189 11.54 -4.78 4.26
N SER A 190 11.29 -3.93 3.25
CA SER A 190 9.94 -3.75 2.71
C SER A 190 9.32 -5.06 2.21
N GLU A 191 10.14 -5.92 1.63
CA GLU A 191 9.80 -7.24 1.11
C GLU A 191 9.35 -8.15 2.24
N ASP A 192 10.14 -8.24 3.30
CA ASP A 192 9.77 -9.06 4.47
C ASP A 192 8.49 -8.54 5.14
N ALA A 193 8.30 -7.22 5.19
CA ALA A 193 7.07 -6.63 5.72
C ALA A 193 5.85 -7.02 4.86
N PHE A 194 6.01 -7.04 3.54
CA PHE A 194 5.00 -7.52 2.61
C PHE A 194 4.72 -9.01 2.77
N GLU A 195 5.75 -9.85 2.91
CA GLU A 195 5.60 -11.29 3.18
C GLU A 195 4.83 -11.56 4.48
N HIS A 196 5.13 -10.82 5.55
CA HIS A 196 4.37 -10.91 6.80
C HIS A 196 2.89 -10.56 6.63
N LEU A 197 2.57 -9.61 5.74
CA LEU A 197 1.20 -9.24 5.41
C LEU A 197 0.49 -10.32 4.57
N LEU A 198 1.20 -11.03 3.68
CA LEU A 198 0.60 -12.09 2.85
C LEU A 198 0.05 -13.26 3.68
N HIS A 199 0.63 -13.52 4.85
CA HIS A 199 0.06 -14.47 5.82
C HIS A 199 -1.30 -14.05 6.37
N LEU A 200 -1.69 -12.78 6.26
CA LEU A 200 -3.04 -12.33 6.61
C LEU A 200 -4.04 -12.58 5.48
N VAL A 201 -3.61 -12.87 4.25
CA VAL A 201 -4.52 -13.03 3.11
C VAL A 201 -4.71 -14.49 2.68
N GLU A 202 -3.75 -15.36 2.97
CA GLU A 202 -3.67 -16.74 2.46
C GLU A 202 -4.87 -17.65 2.81
N ASP A 203 -5.53 -17.43 3.95
CA ASP A 203 -6.61 -18.30 4.45
C ASP A 203 -8.01 -17.74 4.15
N GLN A 204 -8.12 -16.87 3.13
CA GLN A 204 -9.35 -16.13 2.84
C GLN A 204 -9.64 -16.02 1.34
N VAL A 205 -10.93 -15.90 1.02
CA VAL A 205 -11.45 -15.92 -0.36
C VAL A 205 -11.88 -14.56 -0.88
N GLU A 206 -11.86 -13.54 -0.02
CA GLU A 206 -12.30 -12.19 -0.38
C GLU A 206 -11.25 -11.53 -1.30
N VAL A 207 -11.69 -11.10 -2.48
CA VAL A 207 -10.79 -10.67 -3.56
C VAL A 207 -10.02 -9.39 -3.21
N HIS A 208 -10.64 -8.43 -2.54
CA HIS A 208 -9.98 -7.18 -2.17
C HIS A 208 -8.91 -7.40 -1.09
N ARG A 209 -9.12 -8.35 -0.17
CA ARG A 209 -8.11 -8.77 0.83
C ARG A 209 -6.82 -9.22 0.15
N THR A 210 -6.96 -9.90 -0.98
CA THR A 210 -5.82 -10.32 -1.79
C THR A 210 -5.28 -9.15 -2.62
N VAL A 211 -6.13 -8.47 -3.40
CA VAL A 211 -5.68 -7.50 -4.41
C VAL A 211 -5.08 -6.23 -3.79
N LEU A 212 -5.63 -5.74 -2.67
CA LEU A 212 -5.17 -4.50 -2.03
C LEU A 212 -3.67 -4.52 -1.67
N PRO A 213 -3.14 -5.53 -0.96
CA PRO A 213 -1.70 -5.62 -0.68
C PRO A 213 -0.83 -5.60 -1.95
N TYR A 214 -1.17 -6.39 -2.97
CA TYR A 214 -0.39 -6.41 -4.22
C TYR A 214 -0.43 -5.07 -4.98
N ARG A 215 -1.57 -4.37 -4.96
CA ARG A 215 -1.69 -3.06 -5.60
C ARG A 215 -0.94 -1.98 -4.83
N ALA A 216 -1.00 -2.02 -3.50
CA ALA A 216 -0.21 -1.14 -2.65
C ALA A 216 1.30 -1.38 -2.85
N TRP A 217 1.72 -2.64 -2.95
CA TRP A 217 3.10 -3.04 -3.26
C TRP A 217 3.56 -2.54 -4.63
N ALA A 218 2.77 -2.76 -5.68
CA ALA A 218 3.09 -2.31 -7.04
C ALA A 218 3.25 -0.79 -7.14
N LEU A 219 2.51 -0.02 -6.32
CA LEU A 219 2.63 1.44 -6.29
C LEU A 219 3.92 1.94 -5.62
N LEU A 220 4.66 1.09 -4.90
CA LEU A 220 5.94 1.49 -4.27
C LEU A 220 7.02 1.88 -5.27
N ASP A 221 6.94 1.39 -6.51
CA ASP A 221 7.84 1.82 -7.60
C ASP A 221 7.69 3.31 -7.93
N LEU A 222 6.54 3.90 -7.62
CA LEU A 222 6.24 5.33 -7.84
C LEU A 222 6.33 6.12 -6.54
N VAL A 223 5.70 5.59 -5.49
CA VAL A 223 5.61 6.25 -4.18
C VAL A 223 6.98 6.32 -3.50
N GLY A 224 7.80 5.28 -3.65
CA GLY A 224 9.05 5.09 -2.91
C GLY A 224 8.92 4.03 -1.81
N ARG A 225 9.95 3.19 -1.67
CA ARG A 225 9.98 2.08 -0.69
C ARG A 225 10.02 2.56 0.76
N GLU A 226 10.50 3.77 1.00
CA GLU A 226 10.43 4.44 2.30
C GLU A 226 8.99 4.59 2.82
N HIS A 227 8.00 4.56 1.94
CA HIS A 227 6.58 4.63 2.29
C HIS A 227 5.90 3.25 2.34
N ALA A 228 6.64 2.14 2.23
CA ALA A 228 6.10 0.78 2.25
C ALA A 228 5.26 0.51 3.50
N HIS A 229 5.71 0.98 4.67
CA HIS A 229 4.94 0.86 5.90
C HIS A 229 3.54 1.49 5.74
N THR A 230 3.46 2.77 5.38
CA THR A 230 2.18 3.48 5.16
C THR A 230 1.31 2.78 4.12
N MET A 231 1.88 2.46 2.96
CA MET A 231 1.15 1.89 1.85
C MET A 231 0.60 0.51 2.14
N LEU A 232 1.32 -0.34 2.88
CA LEU A 232 0.87 -1.68 3.20
C LEU A 232 -0.03 -1.74 4.44
N ARG A 233 0.06 -0.77 5.36
CA ARG A 233 -0.74 -0.75 6.60
C ARG A 233 -2.24 -0.68 6.35
N GLN A 234 -2.66 -0.06 5.24
CA GLN A 234 -4.07 -0.06 4.83
C GLN A 234 -4.64 -1.48 4.62
N SER A 235 -3.81 -2.43 4.21
CA SER A 235 -4.22 -3.83 4.03
C SER A 235 -4.39 -4.55 5.37
N VAL A 236 -3.62 -4.20 6.41
CA VAL A 236 -3.81 -4.72 7.77
C VAL A 236 -5.20 -4.34 8.28
N ARG A 237 -5.55 -3.04 8.18
CA ARG A 237 -6.88 -2.55 8.57
C ARG A 237 -8.00 -3.20 7.75
N TYR A 238 -7.81 -3.35 6.43
CA TYR A 238 -8.75 -4.07 5.59
C TYR A 238 -8.95 -5.51 6.10
N CYS A 239 -7.87 -6.25 6.36
CA CYS A 239 -7.94 -7.62 6.87
C CYS A 239 -8.71 -7.69 8.19
N VAL A 240 -8.43 -6.79 9.14
CA VAL A 240 -9.15 -6.69 10.42
C VAL A 240 -10.65 -6.46 10.18
N ARG A 241 -11.01 -5.51 9.32
CA ARG A 241 -12.41 -5.21 9.00
C ARG A 241 -13.10 -6.38 8.32
N ALA A 242 -12.41 -7.08 7.42
CA ALA A 242 -12.95 -8.22 6.70
C ALA A 242 -13.34 -9.36 7.66
N GLU A 243 -12.63 -9.56 8.78
CA GLU A 243 -12.98 -10.57 9.79
C GLU A 243 -14.38 -10.35 10.44
N ARG A 244 -15.03 -9.19 10.24
CA ARG A 244 -16.41 -8.95 10.70
C ARG A 244 -17.47 -9.69 9.88
N GLY A 245 -17.12 -10.19 8.70
CA GLY A 245 -18.00 -11.00 7.84
C GLY A 245 -18.02 -12.50 8.21
N ASN A 246 -18.76 -13.31 7.47
CA ASN A 246 -18.79 -14.78 7.64
C ASN A 246 -17.55 -15.48 7.03
N ASN A 247 -16.37 -14.96 7.33
CA ASN A 247 -15.07 -15.44 6.81
C ASN A 247 -14.53 -16.68 7.54
N GLY A 248 -15.29 -17.23 8.49
CA GLY A 248 -14.94 -18.48 9.16
C GLY A 248 -15.33 -19.73 8.37
N GLU A 249 -16.31 -19.62 7.47
CA GLU A 249 -16.86 -20.78 6.76
C GLU A 249 -15.88 -21.36 5.73
N ALA A 250 -15.27 -20.51 4.90
CA ALA A 250 -14.26 -20.95 3.93
C ALA A 250 -13.07 -21.63 4.62
N ARG A 251 -12.59 -21.07 5.74
CA ARG A 251 -11.50 -21.66 6.53
C ARG A 251 -11.84 -23.03 7.08
N ARG A 252 -13.00 -23.15 7.74
CA ARG A 252 -13.49 -24.46 8.24
C ARG A 252 -13.68 -25.46 7.11
N MET A 253 -14.15 -25.01 5.95
CA MET A 253 -14.30 -25.86 4.77
C MET A 253 -12.94 -26.35 4.27
N LEU A 254 -11.95 -25.48 4.16
CA LEU A 254 -10.59 -25.85 3.75
C LEU A 254 -9.98 -26.88 4.71
N GLU A 255 -10.07 -26.64 6.03
CA GLU A 255 -9.64 -27.61 7.05
C GLU A 255 -10.37 -28.96 6.87
N THR A 256 -11.68 -28.93 6.72
CA THR A 256 -12.50 -30.15 6.50
C THR A 256 -12.09 -30.89 5.22
N LEU A 257 -11.83 -30.18 4.13
CA LEU A 257 -11.41 -30.77 2.86
C LEU A 257 -10.00 -31.34 2.96
N PHE A 258 -9.09 -30.63 3.64
CA PHE A 258 -7.72 -31.06 3.86
C PHE A 258 -7.68 -32.40 4.59
N ASP A 259 -8.40 -32.51 5.72
CA ASP A 259 -8.51 -33.74 6.49
C ASP A 259 -9.26 -34.85 5.73
N ARG A 260 -10.39 -34.51 5.10
CA ARG A 260 -11.23 -35.49 4.38
C ARG A 260 -10.48 -36.16 3.24
N TYR A 261 -9.64 -35.41 2.54
CA TYR A 261 -8.86 -35.91 1.40
C TYR A 261 -7.42 -36.28 1.77
N ARG A 262 -7.04 -36.18 3.05
CA ARG A 262 -5.69 -36.50 3.57
C ARG A 262 -4.59 -35.80 2.77
N LEU A 263 -4.77 -34.51 2.52
CA LEU A 263 -3.86 -33.74 1.66
C LEU A 263 -2.45 -33.62 2.27
N GLU A 264 -2.29 -33.79 3.58
CA GLU A 264 -1.00 -33.91 4.26
C GLU A 264 -0.21 -35.16 3.87
N ALA A 265 -0.91 -36.22 3.48
CA ALA A 265 -0.31 -37.48 3.03
C ALA A 265 -0.02 -37.48 1.53
N TRP A 266 -0.42 -36.42 0.82
CA TRP A 266 -0.13 -36.28 -0.60
C TRP A 266 1.36 -36.09 -0.82
N GLN A 267 1.97 -36.98 -1.61
CA GLN A 267 3.32 -36.78 -2.11
C GLN A 267 3.25 -36.21 -3.52
N PRO A 268 3.92 -35.07 -3.79
CA PRO A 268 4.02 -34.53 -5.13
C PRO A 268 4.51 -35.61 -6.11
N GLY A 269 3.80 -35.77 -7.22
CA GLY A 269 4.25 -36.66 -8.29
C GLY A 269 5.59 -36.19 -8.85
N GLN A 270 6.48 -37.12 -9.20
CA GLN A 270 7.78 -36.79 -9.82
C GLN A 270 7.69 -36.59 -11.34
N ARG A 271 6.48 -36.67 -11.90
CA ARG A 271 6.28 -36.51 -13.34
C ARG A 271 6.33 -35.02 -13.67
N ASP A 272 7.34 -34.63 -14.44
CA ASP A 272 7.34 -33.35 -15.13
C ASP A 272 6.25 -33.39 -16.22
N PRO A 273 5.19 -32.57 -16.13
CA PRO A 273 4.16 -32.53 -17.15
C PRO A 273 4.69 -31.99 -18.49
N GLY A 274 5.74 -31.17 -18.48
CA GLY A 274 6.22 -30.41 -19.63
C GLY A 274 5.25 -29.30 -20.05
N ASP A 275 5.79 -28.28 -20.71
CA ASP A 275 5.05 -27.06 -21.06
C ASP A 275 3.79 -27.33 -21.90
N ALA A 276 3.87 -28.27 -22.86
CA ALA A 276 2.74 -28.60 -23.73
C ALA A 276 1.54 -29.18 -22.96
N TRP A 277 1.78 -29.94 -21.89
CA TRP A 277 0.71 -30.47 -21.06
C TRP A 277 0.10 -29.38 -20.18
N VAL A 278 0.94 -28.50 -19.62
CA VAL A 278 0.47 -27.35 -18.81
C VAL A 278 -0.37 -26.41 -19.68
N GLU A 279 0.10 -26.08 -20.88
CA GLU A 279 -0.63 -25.27 -21.86
C GLU A 279 -1.95 -25.95 -22.27
N GLY A 280 -1.92 -27.24 -22.63
CA GLY A 280 -3.12 -27.98 -22.98
C GLY A 280 -4.16 -28.01 -21.86
N THR A 281 -3.71 -28.21 -20.62
CA THR A 281 -4.59 -28.21 -19.44
C THR A 281 -5.18 -26.82 -19.19
N ALA A 282 -4.37 -25.76 -19.29
CA ALA A 282 -4.84 -24.39 -19.13
C ALA A 282 -5.88 -24.02 -20.20
N VAL A 283 -5.64 -24.40 -21.47
CA VAL A 283 -6.58 -24.21 -22.57
C VAL A 283 -7.87 -24.98 -22.30
N SER A 284 -7.81 -26.26 -21.93
CA SER A 284 -9.01 -27.04 -21.60
C SER A 284 -9.81 -26.42 -20.46
N LEU A 285 -9.16 -25.96 -19.37
CA LEU A 285 -9.87 -25.30 -18.26
C LEU A 285 -10.56 -23.99 -18.66
N ILE A 286 -9.97 -23.24 -19.60
CA ILE A 286 -10.53 -21.97 -20.09
C ILE A 286 -11.65 -22.22 -21.11
N VAL A 287 -11.50 -23.23 -21.97
CA VAL A 287 -12.41 -23.52 -23.08
C VAL A 287 -13.61 -24.37 -22.63
N ASP A 288 -13.40 -25.32 -21.71
CA ASP A 288 -14.45 -26.19 -21.17
C ASP A 288 -15.19 -25.58 -19.96
N ALA A 289 -15.18 -24.25 -19.81
CA ALA A 289 -16.10 -23.61 -18.88
C ALA A 289 -17.54 -24.03 -19.28
N PRO A 290 -18.33 -24.65 -18.38
CA PRO A 290 -19.66 -25.10 -18.73
C PRO A 290 -20.46 -23.90 -19.23
N ALA A 291 -21.08 -24.04 -20.40
CA ALA A 291 -22.10 -23.11 -20.86
C ALA A 291 -23.12 -22.97 -19.73
N ALA A 292 -23.35 -21.73 -19.29
CA ALA A 292 -24.38 -21.38 -18.34
C ALA A 292 -25.79 -21.78 -18.84
#